data_AF-X1SFZ3-F1
#
_entry.id   AF-X1SFZ3-F1
#
_cell.length_a   1.000
_cell.length_b   1.000
_cell.length_c   1.000
_cell.angle_alpha   90.00
_cell.angle_beta   90.00
_cell.angle_gamma   90.00
#
_symmetry.space_group_name_H-M   'P 1'
#
loop_
_entity.id
_entity.type
_entity.pdbx_description
1 polymer ?
#
loop_
_entity_poly.entity_id
_entity_poly.type
_entity_poly.pdbx_seq_one_letter_code
_entity_poly.pdbx_strand_id
1 'polypeptide(L)'
;MEFAEIEELWNKILETIKKELSPQAYNSWFSKTKVVKFGENELIISTPGDFCKDWLEKHYSSFIKDILKRTLGSDDSLKIEFIATDQKFSAPARSAPNPKTNIKKPEPSLKNNKLTLTSK
;
A
#
# COMPACT_ATOMS: atom_id res chain seq x y z
N MET A 1 -21.66 -9.54 7.74
CA MET A 1 -21.35 -8.19 7.24
C MET A 1 -21.04 -8.34 5.76
N GLU A 2 -21.95 -7.90 4.91
CA GLU A 2 -21.88 -8.09 3.46
C GLU A 2 -20.81 -7.19 2.85
N PHE A 3 -20.11 -7.68 1.83
CA PHE A 3 -19.03 -6.95 1.15
C PHE A 3 -19.50 -5.62 0.54
N ALA A 4 -20.80 -5.47 0.27
CA ALA A 4 -21.40 -4.26 -0.29
C ALA A 4 -21.23 -3.02 0.60
N GLU A 5 -21.49 -3.14 1.91
CA GLU A 5 -21.36 -2.01 2.86
C GLU A 5 -19.91 -1.50 2.95
N ILE A 6 -18.94 -2.41 2.80
CA ILE A 6 -17.51 -2.09 2.83
C ILE A 6 -17.12 -1.30 1.57
N GLU A 7 -17.62 -1.72 0.40
CA GLU A 7 -17.37 -1.01 -0.86
C GLU A 7 -18.00 0.38 -0.86
N GLU A 8 -19.21 0.54 -0.32
CA GLU A 8 -19.88 1.84 -0.17
C GLU A 8 -19.11 2.78 0.76
N LEU A 9 -18.65 2.27 1.91
CA LEU A 9 -17.82 3.03 2.84
C LEU A 9 -16.52 3.50 2.17
N TRP A 10 -15.85 2.60 1.45
CA TRP A 10 -14.62 2.94 0.72
C TRP A 10 -14.88 3.96 -0.37
N ASN A 11 -16.03 3.88 -1.07
CA ASN A 11 -16.42 4.88 -2.06
C ASN A 11 -16.52 6.28 -1.41
N LYS A 12 -17.17 6.37 -0.26
CA LYS A 12 -17.28 7.62 0.50
C LYS A 12 -15.92 8.17 0.96
N ILE A 13 -15.00 7.29 1.34
CA ILE A 13 -13.61 7.65 1.67
C ILE A 13 -12.90 8.16 0.41
N LEU A 14 -13.03 7.47 -0.73
CA LEU A 14 -12.46 7.88 -2.01
C LEU A 14 -12.98 9.25 -2.48
N GLU A 15 -14.26 9.55 -2.25
CA GLU A 15 -14.83 10.88 -2.54
C GLU A 15 -14.17 11.97 -1.69
N THR A 16 -13.92 11.70 -0.41
CA THR A 16 -13.18 12.62 0.48
C THR A 16 -11.76 12.82 -0.02
N ILE A 17 -11.06 11.72 -0.33
CA ILE A 17 -9.71 11.74 -0.90
C ILE A 17 -9.68 12.56 -2.20
N LYS A 18 -10.69 12.41 -3.08
CA LYS A 18 -10.79 13.13 -4.35
C LYS A 18 -11.03 14.64 -4.18
N LYS A 19 -11.63 15.06 -3.06
CA LYS A 19 -11.82 16.49 -2.74
C LYS A 19 -10.53 17.13 -2.24
N GLU A 20 -9.74 16.38 -1.47
CA GLU A 20 -8.48 16.84 -0.89
C GLU A 20 -7.30 16.72 -1.87
N LEU A 21 -7.31 15.71 -2.75
CA LEU A 21 -6.27 15.48 -3.76
C LEU A 21 -6.67 16.06 -5.11
N SER A 22 -5.66 16.45 -5.90
CA SER A 22 -5.86 16.78 -7.31
C SER A 22 -6.35 15.56 -8.11
N PRO A 23 -7.20 15.76 -9.13
CA PRO A 23 -7.78 14.67 -9.93
C PRO A 23 -6.71 13.78 -10.59
N GLN A 24 -5.55 14.33 -10.93
CA GLN A 24 -4.40 13.59 -11.47
C GLN A 24 -3.80 12.60 -10.45
N ALA A 25 -3.63 13.03 -9.20
CA ALA A 25 -3.08 12.17 -8.14
C ALA A 25 -4.07 11.05 -7.79
N TYR A 26 -5.36 11.37 -7.69
CA TYR A 26 -6.42 10.38 -7.49
C TYR A 26 -6.44 9.34 -8.62
N ASN A 27 -6.39 9.79 -9.88
CA ASN A 27 -6.42 8.86 -11.02
C ASN A 27 -5.21 7.92 -11.03
N SER A 28 -4.03 8.45 -10.70
CA SER A 28 -2.77 7.70 -10.72
C SER A 28 -2.67 6.67 -9.59
N TRP A 29 -3.09 7.02 -8.37
CA TRP A 29 -2.85 6.19 -7.18
C TRP A 29 -4.09 5.48 -6.64
N PHE A 30 -5.26 6.10 -6.72
CA PHE A 30 -6.49 5.63 -6.06
C PHE A 30 -7.54 5.08 -7.04
N SER A 31 -7.47 5.40 -8.33
CA SER A 31 -8.50 4.95 -9.30
C SER A 31 -8.54 3.44 -9.51
N LYS A 32 -7.48 2.72 -9.17
CA LYS A 32 -7.38 1.26 -9.29
C LYS A 32 -7.33 0.56 -7.94
N THR A 33 -7.51 1.28 -6.83
CA THR A 33 -7.51 0.67 -5.51
C THR A 33 -8.89 0.16 -5.15
N LYS A 34 -8.92 -0.97 -4.44
CA LYS A 34 -10.18 -1.52 -3.91
C LYS A 34 -9.97 -1.97 -2.48
N VAL A 35 -10.94 -1.68 -1.63
CA VAL A 35 -11.01 -2.29 -0.31
C VAL A 35 -11.27 -3.79 -0.46
N VAL A 36 -10.45 -4.60 0.21
CA VAL A 36 -10.62 -6.06 0.25
C VAL A 36 -11.26 -6.47 1.55
N LYS A 37 -10.89 -5.80 2.63
CA LYS A 37 -11.40 -6.07 3.95
C LYS A 37 -11.41 -4.80 4.76
N PHE A 38 -12.49 -4.60 5.48
CA PHE A 38 -12.61 -3.55 6.48
C PHE A 38 -13.18 -4.17 7.75
N GLY A 39 -12.42 -4.10 8.84
CA GLY A 39 -12.79 -4.64 10.14
C GLY A 39 -12.66 -3.60 11.24
N GLU A 40 -12.84 -4.04 12.48
CA GLU A 40 -12.87 -3.16 13.66
C GLU A 40 -11.59 -2.32 13.83
N ASN A 41 -10.43 -2.86 13.42
CA ASN A 41 -9.15 -2.19 13.63
C ASN A 41 -8.12 -2.44 12.50
N GLU A 42 -8.57 -2.97 11.36
CA GLU A 42 -7.73 -3.23 10.19
C GLU A 42 -8.46 -2.88 8.89
N LEU A 43 -7.76 -2.23 7.97
CA LEU A 43 -8.22 -1.92 6.62
C LEU A 43 -7.21 -2.50 5.63
N ILE A 44 -7.68 -3.40 4.76
CA ILE A 44 -6.88 -4.02 3.70
C ILE A 44 -7.28 -3.43 2.36
N ILE A 45 -6.35 -2.75 1.70
CA ILE A 45 -6.55 -2.13 0.38
C ILE A 45 -5.70 -2.87 -0.65
N SER A 46 -6.35 -3.34 -1.70
CA SER A 46 -5.68 -3.87 -2.88
C SER A 46 -5.26 -2.76 -3.83
N THR A 47 -4.05 -2.89 -4.36
CA THR A 47 -3.43 -1.99 -5.32
C THR A 47 -3.05 -2.77 -6.59
N PRO A 48 -2.95 -2.12 -7.75
CA PRO A 48 -2.63 -2.79 -9.02
C PRO A 48 -1.17 -3.26 -9.13
N GLY A 49 -0.31 -2.99 -8.15
CA GLY A 49 1.09 -3.43 -8.16
C GLY A 49 1.87 -2.98 -6.92
N ASP A 50 3.00 -3.65 -6.69
CA ASP A 50 3.84 -3.45 -5.49
C ASP A 50 4.40 -2.03 -5.35
N PHE A 51 4.66 -1.34 -6.47
CA PHE A 51 5.10 0.06 -6.45
C PHE A 51 4.01 1.00 -5.91
N CYS A 52 2.76 0.79 -6.32
CA CYS A 52 1.63 1.57 -5.81
C CYS A 52 1.42 1.30 -4.32
N LYS A 53 1.54 0.03 -3.91
CA LYS A 53 1.53 -0.37 -2.50
C LYS A 53 2.55 0.43 -1.69
N ASP A 54 3.84 0.37 -2.02
CA ASP A 54 4.90 1.02 -1.23
C ASP A 54 4.73 2.54 -1.20
N TRP A 55 4.33 3.13 -2.34
CA TRP A 55 4.10 4.57 -2.42
C TRP A 55 2.91 5.02 -1.58
N LEU A 56 1.78 4.32 -1.66
CA LEU A 56 0.59 4.61 -0.84
C LEU A 56 0.88 4.40 0.64
N GLU A 57 1.61 3.35 1.00
CA GLU A 57 1.99 3.06 2.38
C GLU A 57 2.89 4.15 2.97
N LYS A 58 3.84 4.69 2.21
CA LYS A 58 4.75 5.73 2.70
C LYS A 58 4.15 7.12 2.70
N HIS A 59 3.49 7.51 1.61
CA HIS A 59 3.04 8.89 1.42
C HIS A 59 1.59 9.12 1.84
N TYR A 60 0.73 8.12 1.64
CA TYR A 60 -0.71 8.27 1.80
C TYR A 60 -1.27 7.52 3.02
N SER A 61 -0.51 6.66 3.69
CA SER A 61 -1.01 5.91 4.86
C SER A 61 -1.48 6.83 5.97
N SER A 62 -0.68 7.83 6.36
CA SER A 62 -1.09 8.83 7.36
C SER A 62 -2.30 9.66 6.92
N PHE A 63 -2.36 10.02 5.65
CA PHE A 63 -3.46 10.81 5.08
C PHE A 63 -4.78 10.01 5.06
N ILE A 64 -4.73 8.77 4.59
CA ILE A 64 -5.89 7.87 4.59
C ILE A 64 -6.34 7.59 6.03
N LYS A 65 -5.41 7.45 6.97
CA LYS A 65 -5.71 7.28 8.39
C LYS A 65 -6.45 8.48 8.98
N ASP A 66 -6.04 9.70 8.66
CA ASP A 66 -6.74 10.92 9.11
C ASP A 66 -8.18 10.98 8.57
N ILE A 67 -8.36 10.65 7.29
CA ILE A 67 -9.68 10.60 6.66
C ILE A 67 -10.55 9.53 7.32
N LEU A 68 -10.03 8.32 7.53
CA LEU A 68 -10.74 7.24 8.22
C LEU A 68 -11.17 7.65 9.64
N LYS A 69 -10.26 8.29 10.39
CA LYS A 69 -10.54 8.82 11.72
C LYS A 69 -11.67 9.84 11.67
N ARG A 70 -11.69 10.71 10.66
CA ARG A 70 -12.77 11.71 10.49
C ARG A 70 -14.10 11.10 10.05
N THR A 71 -14.06 10.11 9.16
CA THR A 71 -15.26 9.50 8.57
C THR A 71 -15.93 8.49 9.50
N LEU A 72 -15.16 7.66 10.20
CA LEU A 72 -15.67 6.61 11.09
C LEU A 72 -15.51 6.91 12.57
N GLY A 73 -14.75 7.94 12.95
CA GLY A 73 -14.41 8.15 14.36
C GLY A 73 -13.50 7.07 14.93
N SER A 74 -12.83 6.28 14.08
CA SER A 74 -11.97 5.17 14.50
C SER A 74 -10.75 5.66 15.30
N ASP A 75 -10.36 4.86 16.29
CA ASP A 75 -9.21 5.13 17.16
C ASP A 75 -7.87 5.05 16.41
N ASP A 76 -6.82 5.68 16.96
CA ASP A 76 -5.45 5.65 16.43
C ASP A 76 -4.86 4.24 16.31
N SER A 77 -5.53 3.25 16.88
CA SER A 77 -5.22 1.83 16.74
C SER A 77 -5.41 1.28 15.33
N LEU A 78 -6.20 1.92 14.45
CA LEU A 78 -6.51 1.39 13.11
C LEU A 78 -5.26 1.20 12.23
N LYS A 79 -5.08 -0.04 11.74
CA LYS A 79 -3.95 -0.43 10.88
C LYS A 79 -4.39 -0.45 9.41
N ILE A 80 -3.61 0.20 8.56
CA ILE A 80 -3.82 0.20 7.11
C ILE A 80 -2.78 -0.73 6.51
N GLU A 81 -3.25 -1.74 5.78
CA GLU A 81 -2.40 -2.69 5.07
C GLU A 81 -2.71 -2.62 3.58
N PHE A 82 -1.66 -2.43 2.79
CA PHE A 82 -1.75 -2.42 1.34
C PHE A 82 -1.27 -3.76 0.81
N ILE A 83 -2.06 -4.37 -0.08
CA ILE A 83 -1.69 -5.59 -0.77
C ILE A 83 -1.63 -5.33 -2.28
N ALA A 84 -0.64 -5.91 -2.95
CA ALA A 84 -0.62 -5.95 -4.40
C ALA A 84 -1.45 -7.16 -4.83
N THR A 85 -2.52 -6.93 -5.59
CA THR A 85 -3.24 -8.01 -6.24
C THR A 85 -2.73 -8.13 -7.67
N ASP A 86 -2.40 -9.34 -8.12
CA ASP A 86 -2.15 -9.64 -9.54
C ASP A 86 -3.48 -9.55 -10.30
N GLN A 87 -4.13 -8.38 -10.27
CA GLN A 87 -5.04 -8.04 -11.33
C GLN A 87 -4.14 -7.83 -12.53
N LYS A 88 -4.03 -8.87 -13.38
CA LYS A 88 -3.35 -8.87 -14.68
C LYS A 88 -3.72 -7.62 -15.49
N PHE A 89 -3.10 -6.50 -15.17
CA PHE A 89 -3.01 -5.36 -16.05
C PHE A 89 -1.98 -5.80 -17.07
N SER A 90 -2.45 -6.17 -18.25
CA SER A 90 -1.59 -6.45 -19.40
C SER A 90 -0.87 -5.14 -19.77
N ALA A 91 0.23 -4.86 -19.08
CA ALA A 91 1.26 -3.93 -19.50
C ALA A 91 2.47 -4.77 -19.91
N PRO A 92 3.14 -4.44 -21.02
CA PRO A 92 4.20 -5.28 -21.56
C PRO A 92 5.37 -5.31 -20.57
N ALA A 93 5.96 -6.50 -20.47
CA ALA A 93 6.99 -6.88 -19.51
C ALA A 93 8.01 -5.78 -19.18
N ARG A 94 8.09 -5.44 -17.89
CA ARG A 94 9.36 -5.04 -17.28
C ARG A 94 9.54 -5.82 -15.99
N SER A 95 10.39 -6.86 -16.10
CA SER A 95 11.10 -7.58 -15.04
C SER A 95 11.32 -6.73 -13.78
N ALA A 96 11.23 -7.18 -12.53
CA ALA A 96 11.10 -8.46 -11.82
C ALA A 96 10.98 -8.08 -10.31
N PRO A 97 11.19 -8.96 -9.31
CA PRO A 97 10.79 -10.35 -9.10
C PRO A 97 9.87 -10.51 -7.86
N ASN A 98 9.04 -11.55 -7.91
CA ASN A 98 8.27 -12.11 -6.81
C ASN A 98 9.14 -12.45 -5.56
N PRO A 99 8.75 -12.03 -4.33
CA PRO A 99 9.15 -12.73 -3.12
C PRO A 99 7.93 -13.39 -2.48
N LYS A 100 7.70 -14.66 -2.81
CA LYS A 100 6.96 -15.55 -1.93
C LYS A 100 7.83 -15.82 -0.70
N THR A 101 7.34 -15.42 0.46
CA THR A 101 7.42 -16.09 1.78
C THR A 101 8.69 -16.92 2.06
N ASN A 102 9.48 -16.52 3.07
CA ASN A 102 9.70 -17.35 4.25
C ASN A 102 10.47 -16.59 5.35
N ILE A 103 9.95 -16.66 6.56
CA ILE A 103 10.57 -16.27 7.82
C ILE A 103 11.71 -17.26 8.13
N LYS A 104 12.92 -16.77 8.41
CA LYS A 104 13.77 -17.20 9.54
C LYS A 104 15.12 -16.46 9.61
N LYS A 105 15.28 -15.70 10.69
CA LYS A 105 16.55 -15.31 11.34
C LYS A 105 17.44 -16.57 11.50
N PRO A 106 18.75 -16.53 11.19
CA PRO A 106 19.73 -16.04 12.16
C PRO A 106 20.86 -15.16 11.57
N GLU A 107 21.21 -14.08 12.27
CA GLU A 107 22.60 -13.60 12.33
C GLU A 107 23.46 -14.73 12.95
N PRO A 108 24.76 -14.90 12.63
CA PRO A 108 25.75 -13.81 12.52
C PRO A 108 26.76 -14.00 11.36
N SER A 109 27.59 -12.97 11.07
CA SER A 109 29.06 -13.10 10.89
C SER A 109 29.68 -11.93 10.12
N LEU A 110 30.30 -11.04 10.90
CA LEU A 110 31.46 -10.20 10.62
C LEU A 110 32.46 -10.81 9.60
N LYS A 111 32.90 -10.01 8.60
CA LYS A 111 34.30 -9.89 8.08
C LYS A 111 34.36 -9.06 6.78
N ASN A 112 34.83 -7.81 6.78
CA ASN A 112 36.25 -7.36 6.70
C ASN A 112 36.66 -6.88 5.28
N ASN A 113 36.71 -5.55 5.12
CA ASN A 113 37.66 -4.71 4.38
C ASN A 113 38.50 -5.28 3.21
N LYS A 114 38.47 -4.62 2.02
CA LYS A 114 39.64 -4.07 1.29
C LYS A 114 39.23 -3.05 0.21
N LEU A 115 39.34 -1.76 0.56
CA LEU A 115 39.61 -0.67 -0.38
C LEU A 115 41.11 -0.71 -0.71
N THR A 116 41.50 -0.77 -1.98
CA THR A 116 42.74 -0.13 -2.48
C THR A 116 42.62 0.16 -3.98
N LEU A 117 42.55 1.46 -4.28
CA LEU A 117 42.80 2.12 -5.55
C LEU A 117 44.32 2.09 -5.86
N THR A 118 44.73 1.65 -7.05
CA THR A 118 46.04 1.96 -7.68
C THR A 118 46.03 1.36 -9.12
N SER A 119 45.86 2.17 -10.17
CA SER A 119 46.86 2.91 -10.96
C SER A 119 47.78 2.02 -11.82
N LYS A 120 47.61 2.10 -13.16
CA LYS A 120 48.69 2.18 -14.15
C LYS A 120 48.15 2.73 -15.47
#